data_AF-A0A536JXP5-F1
#
_entry.id   AF-A0A536JXP5-F1
#
_cell.length_a   1.000
_cell.length_b   1.000
_cell.length_c   1.000
_cell.angle_alpha   90.00
_cell.angle_beta   90.00
_cell.angle_gamma   90.00
#
_symmetry.space_group_name_H-M   'P 1'
#
loop_
_entity.id
_entity.type
_entity.pdbx_description
1 polymer ?
#
loop_
_entity_poly.entity_id
_entity_poly.type
_entity_poly.pdbx_seq_one_letter_code
_entity_poly.pdbx_strand_id
1 'polypeptide(L)'
;MPEHLVPLAILVVVASLLCAAARRTPGRWLEWVAVIIAVAIVITELSWQPYVMANHSWSAAYSLPVQLCDVGGFVAAAALIWRQLLLIEIAYFWGLGGTLQALLTPDLRDHFPSFPYLQFYATHDLVVLAALFLIVGLGLHPRPGSVRRIFLLTLAFTVAIALIDLVTDGNYMYLRRVPAGGSLLSLMGPWPWYIVVGAVVALVVLALLDAPFRLWSRGQRRLR
;
A
#
# COMPACT_ATOMS: atom_id res chain seq x y z
N MET A 1 11.64 5.40 -22.16
CA MET A 1 11.90 4.04 -21.63
C MET A 1 10.84 3.74 -20.58
N PRO A 2 10.54 2.50 -20.19
CA PRO A 2 9.65 2.27 -19.06
C PRO A 2 10.36 2.69 -17.76
N GLU A 3 10.33 4.00 -17.47
CA GLU A 3 11.06 4.66 -16.37
C GLU A 3 10.74 4.03 -15.00
N HIS A 4 9.52 3.50 -14.86
CA HIS A 4 9.04 2.76 -13.70
C HIS A 4 9.85 1.48 -13.38
N LEU A 5 10.61 0.91 -14.32
CA LEU A 5 11.41 -0.30 -14.07
C LEU A 5 12.59 -0.05 -13.12
N VAL A 6 13.15 1.16 -13.13
CA VAL A 6 14.30 1.51 -12.27
C VAL A 6 13.91 1.47 -10.78
N PRO A 7 12.89 2.21 -10.30
CA PRO A 7 12.46 2.14 -8.91
C PRO A 7 12.01 0.72 -8.52
N LEU A 8 11.28 0.02 -9.39
CA LEU A 8 10.90 -1.39 -9.16
C LEU A 8 12.11 -2.30 -8.96
N ALA A 9 13.15 -2.18 -9.79
CA ALA A 9 14.36 -2.97 -9.65
C ALA A 9 15.08 -2.67 -8.33
N ILE A 10 15.16 -1.38 -7.95
CA ILE A 10 15.73 -0.96 -6.68
C ILE A 10 14.93 -1.56 -5.52
N LEU A 11 13.60 -1.45 -5.54
CA LEU A 11 12.72 -2.03 -4.53
C LEU A 11 12.97 -3.53 -4.37
N VAL A 12 12.99 -4.29 -5.48
CA VAL A 12 13.22 -5.74 -5.44
C VAL A 12 14.58 -6.08 -4.82
N VAL A 13 15.64 -5.39 -5.24
CA VAL A 13 17.00 -5.62 -4.73
C VAL A 13 17.07 -5.27 -3.24
N VAL A 14 16.63 -4.07 -2.85
CA VAL A 14 16.67 -3.59 -1.46
C VAL A 14 15.82 -4.49 -0.56
N ALA A 15 14.59 -4.81 -0.94
CA ALA A 15 13.71 -5.68 -0.17
C ALA A 15 14.29 -7.08 0.00
N SER A 16 14.84 -7.66 -1.07
CA SER A 16 15.45 -8.99 -1.04
C SER A 16 16.68 -9.03 -0.14
N LEU A 17 17.60 -8.08 -0.29
CA LEU A 17 18.80 -7.99 0.54
C LEU A 17 18.46 -7.74 2.00
N LEU A 18 17.55 -6.80 2.28
CA LEU A 18 17.12 -6.46 3.63
C LEU A 18 16.46 -7.66 4.32
N CYS A 19 15.50 -8.32 3.66
CA CYS A 19 14.83 -9.48 4.22
C CYS A 19 15.81 -10.65 4.43
N ALA A 20 16.73 -10.87 3.49
CA ALA A 20 17.72 -11.93 3.62
C ALA A 20 18.69 -11.65 4.78
N ALA A 21 19.16 -10.41 4.95
CA ALA A 21 19.99 -9.99 6.08
C ALA A 21 19.22 -10.13 7.41
N ALA A 22 17.96 -9.69 7.46
CA ALA A 22 17.12 -9.81 8.65
C ALA A 22 16.95 -11.25 9.11
N ARG A 23 16.84 -12.20 8.16
CA ARG A 23 16.71 -13.64 8.45
C ARG A 23 18.02 -14.32 8.80
N ARG A 24 19.16 -13.85 8.27
CA ARG A 24 20.48 -14.44 8.55
C ARG A 24 21.11 -13.91 9.83
N THR A 25 20.93 -12.64 10.13
CA THR A 25 21.59 -11.95 11.24
C THR A 25 20.59 -11.13 12.05
N PRO A 26 19.65 -11.77 12.77
CA PRO A 26 18.71 -11.05 13.62
C PRO A 26 19.44 -10.28 14.73
N GLY A 27 19.01 -9.06 15.01
CA GLY A 27 19.65 -8.23 16.05
C GLY A 27 19.01 -6.85 16.20
N ARG A 28 19.59 -6.03 17.08
CA ARG A 28 19.06 -4.69 17.44
C ARG A 28 19.00 -3.72 16.26
N TRP A 29 19.77 -3.95 15.20
CA TRP A 29 19.75 -3.12 13.98
C TRP A 29 18.39 -3.16 13.27
N LEU A 30 17.60 -4.23 13.45
CA LEU A 30 16.27 -4.37 12.86
C LEU A 30 15.30 -3.28 13.35
N GLU A 31 15.42 -2.86 14.61
CA GLU A 31 14.61 -1.77 15.14
C GLU A 31 15.00 -0.42 14.55
N TRP A 32 16.31 -0.18 14.37
CA TRP A 32 16.79 1.02 13.70
C TRP A 32 16.30 1.09 12.25
N VAL A 33 16.37 -0.02 11.51
CA VAL A 33 15.85 -0.07 10.14
C VAL A 33 14.34 0.15 10.11
N ALA A 34 13.59 -0.44 11.05
CA ALA A 34 12.15 -0.21 11.13
C ALA A 34 11.81 1.27 11.37
N VAL A 35 12.53 1.93 12.29
CA VAL A 35 12.39 3.36 12.55
C VAL A 35 12.76 4.19 11.32
N ILE A 36 13.87 3.88 10.65
CA ILE A 36 14.30 4.60 9.44
C ILE A 36 13.24 4.50 8.34
N ILE A 37 12.72 3.30 8.06
CA ILE A 37 11.67 3.11 7.05
C ILE A 37 10.39 3.86 7.47
N ALA A 38 9.98 3.76 8.74
CA ALA A 38 8.79 4.44 9.24
C ALA A 38 8.89 5.97 9.12
N VAL A 39 10.02 6.55 9.51
CA VAL A 39 10.30 7.99 9.38
C VAL A 39 10.36 8.39 7.91
N ALA A 40 11.00 7.59 7.05
CA ALA A 40 11.05 7.85 5.61
C ALA A 40 9.65 7.90 5.00
N ILE A 41 8.77 6.94 5.33
CA ILE A 41 7.37 6.93 4.88
C ILE A 41 6.67 8.23 5.31
N VAL A 42 6.74 8.58 6.60
CA VAL A 42 6.04 9.78 7.10
C VAL A 42 6.56 11.05 6.42
N ILE A 43 7.88 11.16 6.19
CA ILE A 43 8.47 12.30 5.50
C ILE A 43 8.01 12.35 4.04
N THR A 44 8.03 11.23 3.31
CA THR A 44 7.63 11.22 1.89
C THR A 44 6.15 11.52 1.72
N GLU A 45 5.28 10.96 2.56
CA GLU A 45 3.84 11.25 2.59
C GLU A 45 3.58 12.74 2.84
N LEU A 46 4.19 13.30 3.89
CA LEU A 46 3.98 14.70 4.26
C LEU A 46 4.63 15.68 3.28
N SER A 47 5.64 15.26 2.50
CA SER A 47 6.31 16.11 1.51
C SER A 47 5.38 16.57 0.37
N TRP A 48 4.28 15.87 0.11
CA TRP A 48 3.31 16.27 -0.91
C TRP A 48 2.63 17.61 -0.59
N GLN A 49 2.31 17.84 0.68
CA GLN A 49 1.58 19.04 1.13
C GLN A 49 2.31 20.35 0.82
N PRO A 50 3.59 20.56 1.23
CA PRO A 50 4.30 21.79 0.89
C PRO A 50 4.48 21.94 -0.62
N TYR A 51 4.62 20.85 -1.38
CA TYR A 51 4.71 20.91 -2.84
C TYR A 51 3.44 21.47 -3.47
N VAL A 52 2.25 20.92 -3.16
CA VAL A 52 0.99 21.41 -3.75
C VAL A 52 0.63 22.81 -3.26
N MET A 53 1.00 23.16 -2.02
CA MET A 53 0.82 24.52 -1.49
C MET A 53 1.71 25.53 -2.22
N ALA A 54 3.00 25.22 -2.42
CA ALA A 54 3.94 26.09 -3.13
C ALA A 54 3.55 26.30 -4.61
N ASN A 55 2.89 25.32 -5.22
CA ASN A 55 2.40 25.39 -6.59
C ASN A 55 0.95 25.93 -6.70
N HIS A 56 0.36 26.42 -5.60
CA HIS A 56 -1.02 26.91 -5.56
C HIS A 56 -2.06 25.93 -6.14
N SER A 57 -1.79 24.62 -6.03
CA SER A 57 -2.60 23.54 -6.58
C SER A 57 -3.32 22.71 -5.52
N TRP A 58 -3.17 23.10 -4.24
CA TRP A 58 -3.85 22.41 -3.15
C TRP A 58 -5.37 22.53 -3.28
N SER A 59 -6.07 21.42 -3.13
CA SER A 59 -7.52 21.38 -3.00
C SER A 59 -7.96 20.20 -2.13
N ALA A 60 -9.03 20.38 -1.37
CA ALA A 60 -9.59 19.31 -0.54
C ALA A 60 -10.10 18.10 -1.38
N ALA A 61 -10.37 18.31 -2.67
CA ALA A 61 -10.84 17.28 -3.60
C ALA A 61 -9.72 16.31 -4.05
N TYR A 62 -8.45 16.74 -4.01
CA TYR A 62 -7.32 15.99 -4.59
C TYR A 62 -6.08 15.92 -3.69
N SER A 63 -5.94 16.77 -2.68
CA SER A 63 -4.70 16.94 -1.93
C SER A 63 -4.73 16.38 -0.51
N LEU A 64 -5.88 15.99 0.03
CA LEU A 64 -5.95 15.31 1.33
C LEU A 64 -5.24 13.95 1.29
N PRO A 65 -4.48 13.59 2.33
CA PRO A 65 -3.76 12.31 2.42
C PRO A 65 -4.70 11.19 2.88
N VAL A 66 -5.74 10.93 2.10
CA VAL A 66 -6.82 9.99 2.41
C VAL A 66 -6.97 8.89 1.37
N GLN A 67 -6.07 8.81 0.39
CA GLN A 67 -6.02 7.65 -0.49
C GLN A 67 -5.66 6.41 0.33
N LEU A 68 -6.02 5.24 -0.22
CA LEU A 68 -5.69 3.96 0.40
C LEU A 68 -4.18 3.79 0.59
N CYS A 69 -3.37 4.29 -0.36
CA CYS A 69 -1.91 4.29 -0.25
C CYS A 69 -1.42 5.21 0.87
N ASP A 70 -1.93 6.44 0.97
CA ASP A 70 -1.49 7.43 1.96
C ASP A 70 -1.75 6.91 3.39
N VAL A 71 -2.99 6.47 3.63
CA VAL A 71 -3.38 5.89 4.93
C VAL A 71 -2.63 4.58 5.17
N GLY A 72 -2.44 3.78 4.12
CA GLY A 72 -1.62 2.57 4.15
C GLY A 72 -0.16 2.85 4.56
N GLY A 73 0.43 3.95 4.11
CA GLY A 73 1.75 4.42 4.51
C GLY A 73 1.84 4.74 5.98
N PHE A 74 0.94 5.58 6.50
CA PHE A 74 0.91 5.87 7.93
C PHE A 74 0.69 4.63 8.78
N VAL A 75 -0.18 3.70 8.33
CA VAL A 75 -0.39 2.42 9.02
C VAL A 75 0.83 1.51 8.93
N ALA A 76 1.55 1.50 7.81
CA ALA A 76 2.80 0.74 7.66
C ALA A 76 3.91 1.29 8.57
N ALA A 77 4.06 2.61 8.65
CA ALA A 77 4.96 3.26 9.60
C ALA A 77 4.59 2.90 11.05
N ALA A 78 3.32 2.99 11.41
CA ALA A 78 2.80 2.56 12.70
C ALA A 78 3.06 1.07 12.99
N ALA A 79 2.89 0.20 12.00
CA ALA A 79 3.15 -1.24 12.11
C ALA A 79 4.64 -1.54 12.36
N LEU A 80 5.54 -0.78 11.74
CA LEU A 80 6.98 -0.89 11.95
C LEU A 80 7.41 -0.53 13.37
N ILE A 81 6.72 0.42 14.02
CA ILE A 81 7.04 0.85 15.39
C ILE A 81 6.36 -0.03 16.43
N TRP A 82 5.05 -0.21 16.33
CA TRP A 82 4.26 -0.84 17.41
C TRP A 82 4.06 -2.34 17.26
N ARG A 83 4.32 -2.90 16.06
CA ARG A 83 4.20 -4.34 15.77
C ARG A 83 2.83 -4.94 16.14
N GLN A 84 1.77 -4.12 16.15
CA GLN A 84 0.43 -4.62 16.42
C GLN A 84 -0.07 -5.44 15.23
N LEU A 85 -0.62 -6.62 15.50
CA LEU A 85 -1.02 -7.57 14.45
C LEU A 85 -2.00 -6.98 13.44
N LEU A 86 -2.95 -6.12 13.88
CA LEU A 86 -3.87 -5.47 12.96
C LEU A 86 -3.16 -4.51 12.00
N LEU A 87 -2.21 -3.71 12.51
CA LEU A 87 -1.44 -2.76 11.68
C LEU A 87 -0.57 -3.52 10.68
N ILE A 88 0.05 -4.62 11.10
CA ILE A 88 0.86 -5.49 10.22
C ILE A 88 -0.01 -6.08 9.11
N GLU A 89 -1.20 -6.55 9.44
CA GLU A 89 -2.13 -7.08 8.45
C GLU A 89 -2.56 -5.99 7.46
N ILE A 90 -2.95 -4.80 7.93
CA ILE A 90 -3.29 -3.69 7.04
C ILE A 90 -2.11 -3.34 6.14
N ALA A 91 -0.92 -3.13 6.70
CA ALA A 91 0.29 -2.79 5.95
C ALA A 91 0.62 -3.84 4.88
N TYR A 92 0.51 -5.13 5.22
CA TYR A 92 0.77 -6.22 4.28
C TYR A 92 -0.26 -6.27 3.15
N PHE A 93 -1.54 -6.29 3.49
CA PHE A 93 -2.60 -6.51 2.51
C PHE A 93 -2.87 -5.27 1.66
N TRP A 94 -2.82 -4.07 2.23
CA TRP A 94 -2.95 -2.84 1.44
C TRP A 94 -1.67 -2.54 0.67
N GLY A 95 -0.49 -2.76 1.26
CA GLY A 95 0.79 -2.55 0.59
C GLY A 95 1.01 -3.49 -0.60
N LEU A 96 0.84 -4.80 -0.43
CA LEU A 96 1.02 -5.73 -1.55
C LEU A 96 -0.20 -5.87 -2.46
N GLY A 97 -1.40 -5.59 -1.96
CA GLY A 97 -2.63 -5.72 -2.75
C GLY A 97 -2.95 -4.47 -3.57
N GLY A 98 -2.86 -3.29 -2.95
CA GLY A 98 -3.15 -2.01 -3.58
C GLY A 98 -1.90 -1.32 -4.11
N THR A 99 -0.93 -1.04 -3.24
CA THR A 99 0.24 -0.22 -3.59
C THR A 99 1.11 -0.86 -4.67
N LEU A 100 1.32 -2.18 -4.63
CA LEU A 100 2.06 -2.89 -5.68
C LEU A 100 1.37 -2.79 -7.05
N GLN A 101 0.04 -2.79 -7.11
CA GLN A 101 -0.67 -2.63 -8.38
C GLN A 101 -0.42 -1.25 -9.00
N ALA A 102 -0.39 -0.19 -8.17
CA ALA A 102 -0.05 1.15 -8.63
C ALA A 102 1.39 1.25 -9.19
N LEU A 103 2.34 0.49 -8.65
CA LEU A 103 3.70 0.43 -9.19
C LEU A 103 3.81 -0.34 -10.51
N LEU A 104 3.01 -1.40 -10.70
CA LEU A 104 3.03 -2.23 -11.90
C LEU A 104 2.31 -1.56 -13.08
N THR A 105 1.29 -0.76 -12.82
CA THR A 105 0.54 0.00 -13.83
C THR A 105 0.32 1.44 -13.35
N PRO A 106 1.38 2.26 -13.34
CA PRO A 106 1.30 3.62 -12.81
C PRO A 106 0.46 4.51 -13.71
N ASP A 107 -0.51 5.21 -13.12
CA ASP A 107 -1.24 6.33 -13.77
C ASP A 107 -0.54 7.66 -13.44
N LEU A 108 0.78 7.70 -13.66
CA LEU A 108 1.61 8.87 -13.39
C LEU A 108 2.07 9.49 -14.71
N ARG A 109 1.72 10.76 -14.92
CA ARG A 109 2.09 11.52 -16.13
C ARG A 109 3.43 12.21 -16.02
N ASP A 110 3.90 12.42 -14.80
CA ASP A 110 5.16 13.08 -14.50
C ASP A 110 6.33 12.12 -14.72
N HIS A 111 7.45 12.67 -15.21
CA HIS A 111 8.64 11.92 -15.60
C HIS A 111 9.82 12.21 -14.68
N PHE A 112 10.81 11.32 -14.65
CA PHE A 112 12.05 11.57 -13.92
C PHE A 112 12.77 12.81 -14.51
N PRO A 113 13.36 13.72 -13.70
CA PRO A 113 13.50 13.71 -12.24
C PRO A 113 12.51 14.63 -11.51
N SER A 114 11.27 14.75 -11.98
CA SER A 114 10.28 15.63 -11.35
C SER A 114 9.94 15.19 -9.92
N PHE A 115 9.55 16.16 -9.08
CA PHE A 115 9.15 15.85 -7.70
C PHE A 115 7.96 14.88 -7.61
N PRO A 116 6.86 15.02 -8.39
CA PRO A 116 5.76 14.06 -8.36
C PRO A 116 6.19 12.65 -8.74
N TYR A 117 7.10 12.52 -9.72
CA TYR A 117 7.72 11.23 -10.06
C TYR A 117 8.42 10.62 -8.84
N LEU A 118 9.35 11.36 -8.23
CA LEU A 118 10.14 10.88 -7.11
C LEU A 118 9.27 10.55 -5.88
N GLN A 119 8.31 11.42 -5.57
CA GLN A 119 7.40 11.24 -4.44
C GLN A 119 6.51 10.00 -4.64
N PHE A 120 5.99 9.78 -5.85
CA PHE A 120 5.13 8.64 -6.14
C PHE A 120 5.88 7.32 -5.86
N TYR A 121 7.04 7.12 -6.49
CA TYR A 121 7.80 5.88 -6.31
C TYR A 121 8.34 5.74 -4.89
N ALA A 122 8.85 6.81 -4.26
CA ALA A 122 9.34 6.72 -2.89
C ALA A 122 8.22 6.28 -1.92
N THR A 123 7.04 6.88 -2.04
CA THR A 123 5.90 6.56 -1.17
C THR A 123 5.45 5.11 -1.36
N HIS A 124 5.30 4.67 -2.61
CA HIS A 124 4.82 3.32 -2.91
C HIS A 124 5.85 2.24 -2.60
N ASP A 125 7.11 2.46 -2.96
CA ASP A 125 8.20 1.50 -2.72
C ASP A 125 8.45 1.32 -1.22
N LEU A 126 8.43 2.40 -0.43
CA LEU A 126 8.63 2.31 1.02
C LEU A 126 7.51 1.54 1.72
N VAL A 127 6.26 1.69 1.29
CA VAL A 127 5.12 0.92 1.81
C VAL A 127 5.28 -0.56 1.50
N VAL A 128 5.64 -0.92 0.26
CA VAL A 128 5.89 -2.31 -0.14
C VAL A 128 7.10 -2.90 0.61
N LEU A 129 8.18 -2.12 0.76
CA LEU A 129 9.35 -2.50 1.54
C LEU A 129 8.99 -2.76 3.00
N ALA A 130 8.19 -1.90 3.62
CA ALA A 130 7.73 -2.08 4.99
C ALA A 130 6.91 -3.36 5.16
N ALA A 131 5.95 -3.62 4.25
CA ALA A 131 5.15 -4.83 4.24
C ALA A 131 6.02 -6.10 4.14
N LEU A 132 6.95 -6.13 3.19
CA LEU A 132 7.87 -7.26 3.01
C LEU A 132 8.82 -7.43 4.20
N PHE A 133 9.34 -6.33 4.74
CA PHE A 133 10.21 -6.39 5.91
C PHE A 133 9.49 -6.93 7.15
N LEU A 134 8.24 -6.51 7.40
CA LEU A 134 7.41 -7.02 8.51
C LEU A 134 7.12 -8.51 8.36
N ILE A 135 6.65 -8.94 7.18
CA ILE A 135 6.22 -10.33 6.96
C ILE A 135 7.40 -11.27 6.76
N VAL A 136 8.31 -10.95 5.84
CA VAL A 136 9.40 -11.84 5.43
C VAL A 136 10.62 -11.64 6.32
N GLY A 137 11.04 -10.38 6.52
CA GLY A 137 12.23 -10.04 7.31
C GLY A 137 12.06 -10.42 8.78
N LEU A 138 10.97 -9.97 9.41
CA LEU A 138 10.69 -10.19 10.83
C LEU A 138 9.83 -11.42 11.13
N GLY A 139 9.24 -12.04 10.11
CA GLY A 139 8.42 -13.25 10.29
C GLY A 139 7.09 -13.01 10.98
N LEU A 140 6.56 -11.77 10.95
CA LEU A 140 5.34 -11.39 11.66
C LEU A 140 4.11 -11.69 10.80
N HIS A 141 3.67 -12.95 10.78
CA HIS A 141 2.64 -13.38 9.83
C HIS A 141 1.20 -12.93 10.19
N PRO A 142 0.32 -12.76 9.18
CA PRO A 142 -1.10 -12.50 9.40
C PRO A 142 -1.79 -13.62 10.21
N ARG A 143 -2.80 -13.25 11.01
CA ARG A 143 -3.58 -14.22 11.80
C ARG A 143 -4.64 -14.91 10.93
N PRO A 144 -5.09 -16.12 11.31
CA PRO A 144 -6.28 -16.72 10.71
C PRO A 144 -7.48 -15.76 10.69
N GLY A 145 -8.21 -15.75 9.58
CA GLY A 145 -9.34 -14.83 9.38
C GLY A 145 -8.94 -13.39 8.99
N SER A 146 -7.65 -13.14 8.73
CA SER A 146 -7.09 -11.89 8.19
C SER A 146 -7.87 -11.37 6.98
N VAL A 147 -8.13 -12.22 5.98
CA VAL A 147 -8.83 -11.83 4.75
C VAL A 147 -10.19 -11.21 5.04
N ARG A 148 -11.03 -11.86 5.85
CA ARG A 148 -12.35 -11.31 6.21
C ARG A 148 -12.21 -9.99 6.95
N ARG A 149 -11.27 -9.92 7.91
CA ARG A 149 -11.04 -8.73 8.73
C ARG A 149 -10.62 -7.53 7.89
N ILE A 150 -9.62 -7.72 7.04
CA ILE A 150 -9.09 -6.66 6.18
C ILE A 150 -10.09 -6.30 5.09
N PHE A 151 -10.81 -7.26 4.51
CA PHE A 151 -11.86 -6.96 3.54
C PHE A 151 -12.97 -6.08 4.15
N LEU A 152 -13.48 -6.43 5.33
CA LEU A 152 -14.48 -5.61 6.03
C LEU A 152 -13.93 -4.22 6.42
N LEU A 153 -12.66 -4.14 6.82
CA LEU A 153 -11.99 -2.88 7.10
C LEU A 153 -11.86 -2.02 5.83
N THR A 154 -11.49 -2.61 4.70
CA THR A 154 -11.43 -1.93 3.41
C THR A 154 -12.81 -1.44 2.97
N LEU A 155 -13.88 -2.20 3.19
CA LEU A 155 -15.24 -1.74 2.91
C LEU A 155 -15.63 -0.55 3.82
N ALA A 156 -15.35 -0.63 5.12
CA ALA A 156 -15.61 0.45 6.05
C ALA A 156 -14.81 1.72 5.69
N PHE A 157 -13.54 1.55 5.30
CA PHE A 157 -12.70 2.63 4.81
C PHE A 157 -13.25 3.23 3.52
N THR A 158 -13.68 2.40 2.57
CA THR A 158 -14.31 2.86 1.33
C THR A 158 -15.56 3.72 1.59
N VAL A 159 -16.39 3.32 2.56
CA VAL A 159 -17.55 4.14 2.97
C VAL A 159 -17.11 5.47 3.57
N ALA A 160 -16.08 5.48 4.43
CA ALA A 160 -15.55 6.72 4.99
C ALA A 160 -14.99 7.66 3.90
N ILE A 161 -14.27 7.11 2.92
CA ILE A 161 -13.76 7.88 1.78
C ILE A 161 -14.89 8.40 0.90
N ALA A 162 -15.94 7.61 0.66
CA ALA A 162 -17.11 8.08 -0.07
C ALA A 162 -17.77 9.29 0.61
N LEU A 163 -17.83 9.30 1.95
CA LEU A 163 -18.34 10.45 2.70
C LEU A 163 -17.42 11.68 2.57
N ILE A 164 -16.09 11.48 2.57
CA ILE A 164 -15.13 12.56 2.34
C ILE A 164 -15.32 13.14 0.93
N ASP A 165 -15.41 12.29 -0.09
CA ASP A 165 -15.65 12.69 -1.49
C ASP A 165 -16.94 13.52 -1.65
N LEU A 166 -18.00 13.20 -0.90
CA LEU A 166 -19.24 13.98 -0.90
C LEU A 166 -19.05 15.40 -0.34
N VAL A 167 -18.20 15.56 0.67
CA VAL A 167 -17.96 16.85 1.33
C VAL A 167 -16.95 17.70 0.56
N THR A 168 -15.94 17.07 -0.03
CA THR A 168 -14.83 17.77 -0.71
C THR A 168 -15.03 17.92 -2.22
N ASP A 169 -16.09 17.33 -2.77
CA ASP A 169 -16.28 17.10 -4.20
C ASP A 169 -15.10 16.33 -4.85
N GLY A 170 -14.47 15.47 -4.03
CA GLY A 170 -13.30 14.67 -4.39
C GLY A 170 -13.60 13.49 -5.31
N ASN A 171 -12.56 12.69 -5.54
CA ASN A 171 -12.65 11.39 -6.20
C ASN A 171 -11.55 10.44 -5.69
N TYR A 172 -11.41 10.38 -4.37
CA TYR A 172 -10.49 9.49 -3.69
C TYR A 172 -10.88 8.02 -3.94
N MET A 173 -9.88 7.14 -4.05
CA MET A 173 -10.04 5.75 -4.46
C MET A 173 -10.84 5.55 -5.77
N TYR A 174 -11.02 6.61 -6.56
CA TYR A 174 -11.83 6.63 -7.77
C TYR A 174 -13.29 6.18 -7.56
N LEU A 175 -13.92 6.56 -6.43
CA LEU A 175 -15.28 6.11 -6.10
C LEU A 175 -16.39 6.81 -6.89
N ARG A 176 -16.12 7.98 -7.50
CA ARG A 176 -17.11 8.73 -8.28
C ARG A 176 -16.89 8.63 -9.79
N ARG A 177 -15.63 8.55 -10.22
CA ARG A 177 -15.26 8.40 -11.63
C ARG A 177 -13.92 7.67 -11.78
N VAL A 178 -13.83 6.87 -12.83
CA VAL A 178 -12.58 6.20 -13.25
C VAL A 178 -11.59 7.25 -13.78
N PRO A 179 -10.26 7.08 -13.60
CA PRO A 179 -9.28 8.03 -14.12
C PRO A 179 -9.33 8.14 -15.65
N ALA A 180 -9.10 9.36 -16.16
CA ALA A 180 -9.23 9.69 -17.58
C ALA A 180 -8.15 9.05 -18.47
N GLY A 181 -7.01 8.66 -17.91
CA GLY A 181 -5.91 8.00 -18.64
C GLY A 181 -6.20 6.54 -19.04
N GLY A 182 -7.34 5.99 -18.60
CA GLY A 182 -7.63 4.56 -18.69
C GLY A 182 -6.92 3.79 -17.58
N SER A 183 -7.62 2.84 -16.97
CA SER A 183 -7.08 1.98 -15.92
C SER A 183 -7.74 0.61 -15.97
N LEU A 184 -7.28 -0.34 -15.15
CA LEU A 184 -7.99 -1.62 -14.99
C LEU A 184 -9.45 -1.42 -14.58
N LEU A 185 -9.76 -0.37 -13.81
CA LEU A 185 -11.13 -0.01 -13.43
C LEU A 185 -11.99 0.32 -14.66
N SER A 186 -11.41 0.88 -15.73
CA SER A 186 -12.12 1.18 -16.98
C SER A 186 -12.67 -0.08 -17.67
N LEU A 187 -12.08 -1.25 -17.39
CA LEU A 187 -12.50 -2.54 -17.95
C LEU A 187 -13.59 -3.22 -17.12
N MET A 188 -13.93 -2.67 -15.95
CA MET A 188 -14.80 -3.31 -14.95
C MET A 188 -16.27 -2.86 -15.03
N GLY A 189 -16.63 -2.11 -16.08
CA GLY A 189 -18.01 -1.66 -16.35
C GLY A 189 -18.30 -0.22 -15.90
N PRO A 190 -19.52 0.28 -16.13
CA PRO A 190 -19.89 1.65 -15.79
C PRO A 190 -20.04 1.83 -14.27
N TRP A 191 -20.04 3.09 -13.81
CA TRP A 191 -20.37 3.40 -12.42
C TRP A 191 -21.82 2.95 -12.10
N PRO A 192 -22.10 2.33 -10.93
CA PRO A 192 -21.18 1.98 -9.84
C PRO A 192 -20.60 0.55 -9.93
N TRP A 193 -20.82 -0.18 -11.02
CA TRP A 193 -20.45 -1.60 -11.13
C TRP A 193 -18.95 -1.87 -11.03
N TYR A 194 -18.09 -0.98 -11.54
CA TYR A 194 -16.65 -1.16 -11.41
C TYR A 194 -16.19 -1.18 -9.94
N ILE A 195 -16.92 -0.55 -9.02
CA ILE A 195 -16.61 -0.56 -7.59
C ILE A 195 -16.93 -1.95 -7.01
N VAL A 196 -18.05 -2.54 -7.41
CA VAL A 196 -18.45 -3.90 -7.00
C VAL A 196 -17.45 -4.92 -7.54
N VAL A 197 -17.09 -4.82 -8.82
CA VAL A 197 -16.07 -5.68 -9.43
C VAL A 197 -14.71 -5.48 -8.76
N GLY A 198 -14.34 -4.23 -8.48
CA GLY A 198 -13.13 -3.88 -7.72
C GLY A 198 -13.10 -4.51 -6.33
N ALA A 199 -14.23 -4.55 -5.61
CA ALA A 199 -14.33 -5.23 -4.32
C ALA A 199 -14.15 -6.75 -4.45
N VAL A 200 -14.69 -7.38 -5.50
CA VAL A 200 -14.46 -8.81 -5.78
C VAL A 200 -12.99 -9.07 -6.10
N VAL A 201 -12.37 -8.24 -6.93
CA VAL A 201 -10.94 -8.35 -7.25
C VAL A 201 -10.09 -8.18 -5.99
N ALA A 202 -10.40 -7.19 -5.15
CA ALA A 202 -9.72 -7.00 -3.87
C ALA A 202 -9.83 -8.25 -2.99
N LEU A 203 -11.02 -8.85 -2.87
CA LEU A 203 -11.19 -10.10 -2.11
C LEU A 203 -10.33 -11.25 -2.65
N VAL A 204 -10.25 -11.40 -3.98
CA VAL A 204 -9.39 -12.40 -4.64
C VAL A 204 -7.92 -12.14 -4.31
N VAL A 205 -7.45 -10.89 -4.45
CA VAL A 205 -6.06 -10.51 -4.15
C VAL A 205 -5.72 -10.77 -2.68
N LEU A 206 -6.60 -10.38 -1.75
CA LEU A 206 -6.43 -10.68 -0.32
C LEU A 206 -6.36 -12.20 -0.08
N ALA A 207 -7.17 -12.99 -0.79
CA ALA A 207 -7.14 -14.44 -0.65
C ALA A 207 -5.85 -15.06 -1.21
N LEU A 208 -5.30 -14.53 -2.29
CA LEU A 208 -4.02 -14.96 -2.85
C LEU A 208 -2.86 -14.62 -1.89
N LEU A 209 -2.83 -13.40 -1.35
CA LEU A 209 -1.82 -12.98 -0.38
C LEU A 209 -1.85 -13.80 0.92
N ASP A 210 -3.04 -14.22 1.38
CA ASP A 210 -3.15 -15.05 2.59
C ASP A 210 -2.88 -16.56 2.35
N ALA A 211 -2.84 -17.01 1.08
CA ALA A 211 -2.72 -18.42 0.74
C ALA A 211 -1.48 -19.12 1.34
N PRO A 212 -0.26 -18.54 1.31
CA PRO A 212 0.93 -19.17 1.88
C PRO A 212 0.79 -19.48 3.38
N PHE A 213 0.18 -18.58 4.16
CA PHE A 213 0.03 -18.73 5.60
C PHE A 213 -1.04 -19.77 5.97
N ARG A 214 -2.12 -19.86 5.17
CA ARG A 214 -3.15 -20.89 5.33
C ARG A 214 -2.61 -22.28 5.04
N LEU A 215 -1.82 -22.44 3.98
CA LEU A 215 -1.21 -23.72 3.61
C LEU A 215 -0.22 -24.19 4.67
N TRP A 216 0.63 -23.28 5.18
CA TRP A 216 1.56 -23.56 6.27
C TRP A 216 0.85 -24.05 7.56
N SER A 217 -0.17 -23.32 8.01
CA SER A 217 -0.88 -23.64 9.26
C SER A 217 -1.71 -24.93 9.19
N ARG A 218 -2.15 -25.34 8.00
CA ARG A 218 -2.82 -26.64 7.77
C ARG A 218 -1.82 -27.80 7.83
N GLY A 219 -0.60 -27.62 7.31
CA GLY A 219 0.47 -28.63 7.39
C GLY A 219 0.85 -28.95 8.84
N GLN A 220 1.02 -27.93 9.68
CA GLN A 220 1.37 -28.14 11.11
C GLN A 220 0.26 -28.82 11.92
N ARG A 221 -1.01 -28.61 11.57
CA ARG A 221 -2.14 -29.28 12.22
C ARG A 221 -2.32 -30.75 11.84
N ARG A 222 -1.76 -31.19 10.70
CA ARG A 222 -1.78 -32.60 10.29
C ARG A 222 -0.65 -33.43 10.89
N LEU A 223 0.38 -32.77 11.42
CA LEU A 223 1.54 -33.38 12.07
C LEU A 223 1.39 -33.47 13.60
N ARG A 224 0.29 -32.95 14.15
CA ARG A 224 -0.11 -33.07 15.56
C ARG A 224 -1.29 -34.01 15.65
#